data_AF-A0A7W4IH46-F1
#
_entry.id   AF-A0A7W4IH46-F1
#
_cell.length_a   1.000
_cell.length_b   1.000
_cell.length_c   1.000
_cell.angle_alpha   90.00
_cell.angle_beta   90.00
_cell.angle_gamma   90.00
#
_symmetry.space_group_name_H-M   'P 1'
#
loop_
_entity.id
_entity.type
_entity.pdbx_description
1 polymer ?
#
loop_
_entity_poly.entity_id
_entity_poly.type
_entity_poly.pdbx_seq_one_letter_code
_entity_poly.pdbx_strand_id
1 'polypeptide(L)'
;MSGIASWGSETEPFQFAGKNPIPRNDRDPTMASYTAGHLGFHGWMCAVDRAIWRRTGLGVFDLPDRYWRDAYEEQIPPAEAAQEALEDEGCPLE
;
A
#
# COMPACT_ATOMS: atom_id res chain seq x y z
N MET A 1 12.51 11.59 0.87
CA MET A 1 11.40 10.66 0.57
C MET A 1 11.18 10.69 -0.93
N SER A 2 11.08 9.54 -1.60
CA SER A 2 10.69 9.52 -3.02
C SER A 2 9.23 10.00 -3.11
N GLY A 3 8.97 11.10 -3.81
CA GLY A 3 7.60 11.57 -4.05
C GLY A 3 6.78 10.56 -4.87
N ILE A 4 5.49 10.80 -5.00
CA ILE A 4 4.60 9.98 -5.85
C ILE A 4 4.58 10.59 -7.24
N ALA A 5 4.87 9.78 -8.26
CA ALA A 5 4.82 10.22 -9.66
C ALA A 5 3.46 9.95 -10.29
N SER A 6 2.85 8.81 -9.95
CA SER A 6 1.50 8.47 -10.38
C SER A 6 0.85 7.57 -9.35
N TRP A 7 -0.41 7.85 -9.03
CA TRP A 7 -1.24 6.98 -8.21
C TRP A 7 -1.70 5.74 -8.98
N GLY A 8 -1.68 5.82 -10.32
CA GLY A 8 -2.24 4.80 -11.19
C GLY A 8 -3.75 4.88 -11.28
N SER A 9 -4.32 3.89 -11.96
CA SER A 9 -5.75 3.74 -12.24
C SER A 9 -6.09 2.26 -12.27
N GLU A 10 -7.30 1.89 -12.73
CA GLU A 10 -7.67 0.48 -12.88
C GLU A 10 -6.69 -0.27 -13.80
N THR A 11 -6.14 0.40 -14.80
CA THR A 11 -5.27 -0.18 -15.84
C THR A 11 -3.84 0.34 -15.79
N GLU A 12 -3.54 1.35 -14.98
CA GLU A 12 -2.20 1.92 -14.84
C GLU A 12 -1.63 1.66 -13.44
N PRO A 13 -0.38 1.20 -13.31
CA PRO A 13 0.22 0.89 -12.02
C PRO A 13 0.62 2.14 -11.23
N PHE A 14 0.67 2.00 -9.91
CA PHE A 14 1.22 3.00 -9.00
C PHE A 14 2.73 3.16 -9.18
N GLN A 15 3.24 4.39 -9.07
CA GLN A 15 4.64 4.69 -9.31
C GLN A 15 5.18 5.79 -8.39
N PHE A 16 6.32 5.51 -7.75
CA PHE A 16 7.14 6.52 -7.08
C PHE A 16 7.99 7.32 -8.08
N ALA A 17 8.21 8.59 -7.79
CA ALA A 17 9.10 9.46 -8.55
C ALA A 17 10.52 8.88 -8.61
N GLY A 18 11.04 8.77 -9.84
CA GLY A 18 12.37 8.22 -10.11
C GLY A 18 12.48 6.70 -9.94
N LYS A 19 11.36 5.97 -9.77
CA LYS A 19 11.34 4.50 -9.71
C LYS A 19 10.46 3.91 -10.80
N ASN A 20 10.69 2.63 -11.10
CA ASN A 20 9.78 1.87 -11.96
C ASN A 20 8.40 1.73 -11.30
N PRO A 21 7.32 1.67 -12.09
CA PRO A 21 5.99 1.38 -11.58
C PRO A 21 5.96 0.02 -10.88
N ILE A 22 5.14 -0.09 -9.84
CA ILE A 22 4.94 -1.33 -9.10
C ILE A 22 3.92 -2.18 -9.89
N PRO A 23 4.35 -3.29 -10.52
CA PRO A 23 3.44 -4.11 -11.29
C PRO A 23 2.51 -4.90 -10.37
N ARG A 24 1.40 -5.36 -10.93
CA ARG A 24 0.57 -6.39 -10.28
C ARG A 24 1.40 -7.65 -10.03
N ASN A 25 1.23 -8.22 -8.84
CA ASN A 25 1.87 -9.46 -8.43
C ASN A 25 0.82 -10.47 -7.95
N ASP A 26 0.49 -11.45 -8.79
CA ASP A 26 -0.48 -12.50 -8.46
C ASP A 26 0.10 -13.64 -7.62
N ARG A 27 1.36 -13.53 -7.15
CA ARG A 27 1.95 -14.52 -6.23
C ARG A 27 1.34 -14.44 -4.83
N ASP A 28 0.81 -13.27 -4.46
CA ASP A 28 0.04 -13.09 -3.23
C ASP A 28 -1.46 -13.09 -3.60
N PRO A 29 -2.17 -14.22 -3.42
CA PRO A 29 -3.56 -14.33 -3.81
C PRO A 29 -4.46 -13.43 -2.95
N THR A 30 -4.11 -13.19 -1.68
CA THR A 30 -4.90 -12.32 -0.79
C THR A 30 -4.88 -10.89 -1.31
N MET A 31 -3.69 -10.37 -1.61
CA MET A 31 -3.51 -9.04 -2.19
C MET A 31 -4.18 -8.91 -3.56
N ALA A 32 -3.99 -9.90 -4.42
CA ALA A 32 -4.55 -9.92 -5.78
C ALA A 32 -6.08 -9.97 -5.78
N SER A 33 -6.69 -10.72 -4.85
CA SER A 33 -8.14 -10.76 -4.66
C SER A 33 -8.67 -9.46 -4.07
N TYR A 34 -8.03 -8.93 -3.02
CA TYR A 34 -8.46 -7.70 -2.35
C TYR A 34 -8.49 -6.48 -3.28
N THR A 35 -7.50 -6.38 -4.16
CA THR A 35 -7.35 -5.26 -5.11
C THR A 35 -8.18 -5.42 -6.38
N ALA A 36 -8.85 -6.57 -6.55
CA ALA A 36 -9.91 -6.82 -7.54
C ALA A 36 -9.59 -6.45 -9.01
N GLY A 37 -8.32 -6.46 -9.45
CA GLY A 37 -7.98 -6.06 -10.81
C GLY A 37 -7.25 -4.74 -10.92
N HIS A 38 -7.46 -3.84 -9.96
CA HIS A 38 -7.08 -2.44 -10.07
C HIS A 38 -5.58 -2.24 -9.89
N LEU A 39 -4.88 -1.89 -10.98
CA LEU A 39 -3.40 -1.87 -11.01
C LEU A 39 -2.78 -0.77 -10.12
N GLY A 40 -3.36 0.43 -10.09
CA GLY A 40 -2.92 1.53 -9.23
C GLY A 40 -3.03 1.16 -7.75
N PHE A 41 -4.25 0.81 -7.32
CA PHE A 41 -4.53 0.36 -5.98
C PHE A 41 -3.68 -0.84 -5.54
N HIS A 42 -3.46 -1.83 -6.41
CA HIS A 42 -2.58 -2.96 -6.11
C HIS A 42 -1.14 -2.50 -5.86
N GLY A 43 -0.58 -1.68 -6.74
CA GLY A 43 0.77 -1.16 -6.56
C GLY A 43 0.91 -0.31 -5.29
N TRP A 44 -0.11 0.47 -4.95
CA TRP A 44 -0.16 1.25 -3.70
C TRP A 44 -0.22 0.35 -2.47
N MET A 45 -1.07 -0.68 -2.46
CA MET A 45 -1.18 -1.65 -1.36
C MET A 45 0.14 -2.40 -1.14
N CYS A 46 0.84 -2.81 -2.21
CA CYS A 46 2.17 -3.41 -2.09
C CYS A 46 3.20 -2.44 -1.47
N ALA A 47 3.06 -1.13 -1.71
CA ALA A 47 3.93 -0.13 -1.11
C ALA A 47 3.62 0.07 0.39
N VAL A 48 2.34 0.07 0.77
CA VAL A 48 1.88 0.10 2.16
C VAL A 48 2.37 -1.13 2.92
N ASP A 49 2.11 -2.32 2.38
CA ASP A 49 2.56 -3.61 2.95
C ASP A 49 4.07 -3.61 3.19
N ARG A 50 4.85 -3.18 2.20
CA ARG A 50 6.30 -3.09 2.35
C ARG A 50 6.73 -2.05 3.39
N ALA A 51 5.96 -0.98 3.61
CA ALA A 51 6.25 0.02 4.63
C ALA A 51 5.97 -0.53 6.04
N ILE A 52 4.85 -1.24 6.22
CA ILE A 52 4.49 -1.96 7.45
C ILE A 52 5.55 -3.02 7.77
N TRP A 53 5.83 -3.90 6.81
CA TRP A 53 6.79 -5.00 6.97
C TRP A 53 8.18 -4.52 7.38
N ARG A 54 8.64 -3.38 6.86
CA ARG A 54 9.94 -2.80 7.26
C ARG A 54 9.98 -2.31 8.69
N ARG A 55 8.83 -1.96 9.28
CA ARG A 55 8.71 -1.43 10.64
C ARG A 55 8.46 -2.53 11.66
N THR A 56 7.64 -3.53 11.31
CA THR A 56 7.16 -4.54 12.27
C THR A 56 7.47 -5.98 11.89
N GLY A 57 7.83 -6.25 10.63
CA GLY A 57 7.95 -7.60 10.09
C GLY A 57 6.61 -8.27 9.74
N LEU A 58 5.48 -7.60 9.95
CA LEU A 58 4.13 -8.08 9.64
C LEU A 58 3.67 -7.64 8.24
N GLY A 59 2.73 -8.38 7.65
CA GLY A 59 2.05 -7.97 6.42
C GLY A 59 0.88 -7.03 6.69
N VAL A 60 0.42 -6.31 5.67
CA VAL A 60 -0.73 -5.38 5.77
C VAL A 60 -2.01 -6.09 6.22
N PHE A 61 -2.19 -7.36 5.88
CA PHE A 61 -3.35 -8.16 6.26
C PHE A 61 -3.23 -8.85 7.62
N ASP A 62 -2.07 -8.73 8.29
CA ASP A 62 -1.90 -9.15 9.68
C ASP A 62 -2.37 -8.05 10.67
N LEU A 63 -2.54 -6.81 10.19
CA LEU A 63 -3.09 -5.69 10.95
C LEU A 63 -4.63 -5.64 10.79
N PRO A 64 -5.36 -4.92 11.67
CA PRO A 64 -6.79 -4.70 11.52
C PRO A 64 -7.12 -4.09 10.17
N ASP A 65 -8.27 -4.49 9.65
CA ASP A 65 -8.74 -3.97 8.38
C ASP A 65 -9.00 -2.46 8.52
N ARG A 66 -8.29 -1.68 7.71
CA ARG A 66 -8.54 -0.26 7.49
C ARG A 66 -9.33 -0.12 6.19
N TYR A 67 -10.00 1.01 6.02
CA TYR A 67 -10.55 1.44 4.73
C TYR A 67 -9.43 1.82 3.75
N TRP A 68 -8.63 0.84 3.34
CA TRP A 68 -7.47 1.02 2.46
C TRP A 68 -7.86 1.62 1.11
N ARG A 69 -9.06 1.28 0.63
CA ARG A 69 -9.60 1.81 -0.63
C ARG A 69 -9.85 3.31 -0.53
N ASP A 70 -10.52 3.79 0.50
CA ASP A 70 -10.73 5.22 0.75
C ASP A 70 -9.39 5.96 0.87
N ALA A 71 -8.45 5.42 1.65
CA ALA A 71 -7.12 6.03 1.81
C ALA A 71 -6.37 6.18 0.47
N TYR A 72 -6.51 5.20 -0.43
CA TYR A 72 -5.97 5.29 -1.79
C TYR A 72 -6.67 6.37 -2.63
N GLU A 73 -8.00 6.46 -2.54
CA GLU A 73 -8.82 7.44 -3.30
C GLU A 73 -8.61 8.87 -2.82
N GLU A 74 -8.38 9.05 -1.52
CA GLU A 74 -7.95 10.29 -0.88
C GLU A 74 -6.47 10.61 -1.16
N GLN A 75 -5.75 9.73 -1.86
CA GLN A 75 -4.35 9.89 -2.21
C GLN A 75 -3.45 10.08 -0.97
N ILE A 76 -3.71 9.30 0.07
CA ILE A 76 -2.86 9.23 1.26
C ILE A 76 -1.57 8.47 0.93
N PRO A 77 -0.37 9.05 1.14
CA PRO A 77 0.89 8.40 0.81
C PRO A 77 1.04 7.04 1.50
N PRO A 78 1.59 6.01 0.83
CA PRO A 78 1.69 4.67 1.41
C PRO A 78 2.38 4.62 2.78
N ALA A 79 3.40 5.47 2.99
CA ALA A 79 4.15 5.52 4.23
C ALA A 79 3.36 6.18 5.39
N GLU A 80 2.46 7.09 5.06
CA GLU A 80 1.55 7.77 5.99
C GLU A 80 0.42 6.82 6.38
N ALA A 81 -0.27 6.22 5.40
CA ALA A 81 -1.29 5.21 5.65
C ALA A 81 -0.75 4.02 6.46
N ALA A 82 0.48 3.56 6.18
CA ALA A 82 1.16 2.55 6.98
C ALA A 82 1.51 3.01 8.39
N GLN A 83 1.77 4.30 8.61
CA GLN A 83 2.02 4.83 9.94
C GLN A 83 0.72 4.85 10.75
N GLU A 84 -0.33 5.42 10.18
CA GLU A 84 -1.62 5.51 10.84
C GLU A 84 -2.17 4.12 11.19
N ALA A 85 -2.04 3.13 10.31
CA ALA A 85 -2.43 1.75 10.60
C ALA A 85 -1.64 1.11 11.75
N LEU A 86 -0.38 1.48 11.94
CA LEU A 86 0.44 1.01 13.06
C LEU A 86 0.09 1.74 14.38
N GLU A 87 -0.28 3.03 14.27
CA GLU A 87 -0.73 3.84 15.40
C GLU A 87 -2.08 3.35 15.94
N ASP A 88 -3.02 2.98 15.05
CA ASP A 88 -4.31 2.38 15.42
C ASP A 88 -4.14 1.07 16.22
N GLU A 89 -3.10 0.29 15.90
CA GLU A 89 -2.74 -0.94 16.62
C GLU A 89 -2.07 -0.70 17.99
N GLY A 90 -1.72 0.54 18.31
CA GLY A 90 -0.95 0.87 19.49
C GLY A 90 0.49 0.31 19.45
N CYS A 91 1.02 0.04 18.26
CA CYS A 91 2.40 -0.42 18.10
C CYS A 91 3.35 0.78 18.25
N PRO A 92 4.17 0.87 19.32
CA PRO A 92 5.08 1.99 19.48
C PRO A 92 6.16 1.93 18.39
N LEU A 93 6.24 2.99 17.59
CA LEU A 93 7.33 3.20 16.64
C LEU A 93 8.57 3.58 17.45
N GLU A 94 9.40 2.60 17.81
CA GLU A 94 10.72 2.82 18.43
C GLU A 94 11.77 3.34 17.44
#